data_AF-A0A8S3SEK7-F1
#
_entry.id   AF-A0A8S3SEK7-F1
#
_cell.length_a   1.000
_cell.length_b   1.000
_cell.length_c   1.000
_cell.angle_alpha   90.00
_cell.angle_beta   90.00
_cell.angle_gamma   90.00
#
_symmetry.space_group_name_H-M   'P 1'
#
loop_
_entity.id
_entity.type
_entity.pdbx_description
1 polymer ?
#
loop_
_entity_poly.entity_id
_entity_poly.type
_entity_poly.pdbx_seq_one_letter_code
_entity_poly.pdbx_strand_id
1 'polypeptide(L)'
;MDYASGIWGIKRYDSLERLQYRAIRTFLGISKCAPIPAVLGDMGWLPVYIHTQCNAIRLWCRLMKMPDNRLCRKVFCWDIETSTRYKNTWFNNIKTVLNTCNLTHLINYSGENISTNYVLETVKSKCVDDFKDRWSNEVRTMPKLRTYKTFKSEFSTEPYVKRHLSRVQRSALARIRSGTFPLEIEQGRYRNIPPNLRICKLCNSGSIEDETHFLIYCDRYTDARNRLLRELPSIHIDELPPNEAITVLLNANTKLVANFILECSNIRREFI
;
A
#
# COMPACT_ATOMS: atom_id res chain seq x y z
N MET A 1 15.29 5.15 9.06
CA MET A 1 15.63 6.56 8.80
C MET A 1 15.38 7.33 10.09
N ASP A 2 16.10 6.95 11.14
CA ASP A 2 15.59 7.18 12.51
C ASP A 2 16.43 8.24 13.23
N TYR A 3 17.63 8.51 12.72
CA TYR A 3 18.53 9.50 13.28
C TYR A 3 17.89 10.89 13.29
N ALA A 4 17.87 11.50 14.48
CA ALA A 4 17.27 12.81 14.77
C ALA A 4 15.79 12.97 14.38
N SER A 5 15.08 11.89 14.03
CA SER A 5 13.68 11.94 13.59
C SER A 5 12.73 12.48 14.66
N GLY A 6 13.14 12.49 15.93
CA GLY A 6 12.38 13.18 16.98
C GLY A 6 12.26 14.69 16.77
N ILE A 7 13.24 15.32 16.10
CA ILE A 7 13.29 16.77 15.89
C ILE A 7 12.54 17.16 14.61
N TRP A 8 12.87 16.53 13.49
CA TRP A 8 12.30 16.91 12.19
C TRP A 8 11.04 16.12 11.83
N GLY A 9 10.87 14.91 12.37
CA GLY A 9 9.96 13.86 11.90
C GLY A 9 8.50 13.98 12.31
N ILE A 10 8.12 15.06 12.99
CA ILE A 10 6.71 15.36 13.29
C ILE A 10 5.93 15.75 12.02
N LYS A 11 6.62 16.38 11.06
CA LYS A 11 6.07 16.72 9.75
C LYS A 11 6.20 15.54 8.79
N ARG A 12 5.28 15.47 7.83
CA ARG A 12 5.34 14.53 6.72
C ARG A 12 6.26 15.06 5.63
N TYR A 13 7.17 14.22 5.16
CA TYR A 13 8.07 14.53 4.04
C TYR A 13 7.82 13.57 2.90
N ASP A 14 7.24 14.07 1.81
CA ASP A 14 6.91 13.23 0.65
C ASP A 14 8.14 12.62 -0.03
N SER A 15 9.32 13.22 0.12
CA SER A 15 10.59 12.67 -0.37
C SER A 15 10.91 11.31 0.27
N LEU A 16 10.64 11.14 1.56
CA LEU A 16 10.88 9.88 2.28
C LEU A 16 9.89 8.80 1.86
N GLU A 17 8.61 9.18 1.72
CA GLU A 17 7.58 8.26 1.21
C GLU A 17 7.91 7.81 -0.22
N ARG A 18 8.36 8.72 -1.09
CA ARG A 18 8.81 8.39 -2.45
C ARG A 18 9.98 7.41 -2.45
N LEU A 19 10.90 7.50 -1.50
CA LEU A 19 12.01 6.55 -1.36
C LEU A 19 11.49 5.15 -1.01
N GLN A 20 10.56 5.06 -0.04
CA GLN A 20 9.92 3.80 0.31
C GLN A 20 9.19 3.21 -0.90
N TYR A 21 8.42 4.02 -1.64
CA TYR A 21 7.69 3.55 -2.82
C TYR A 21 8.63 3.05 -3.91
N ARG A 22 9.81 3.67 -4.09
CA ARG A 22 10.84 3.20 -5.02
C ARG A 22 11.38 1.85 -4.60
N ALA A 23 11.72 1.68 -3.33
CA ALA A 23 12.20 0.40 -2.80
C ALA A 23 11.20 -0.73 -3.03
N ILE A 24 9.92 -0.48 -2.71
CA ILE A 24 8.85 -1.45 -2.93
C ILE A 24 8.70 -1.79 -4.42
N ARG A 25 8.64 -0.79 -5.31
CA ARG A 25 8.48 -1.02 -6.75
C ARG A 25 9.64 -1.83 -7.33
N THR A 26 10.87 -1.56 -6.89
CA THR A 26 12.06 -2.32 -7.29
C THR A 26 11.95 -3.79 -6.87
N PHE A 27 11.53 -4.04 -5.62
CA PHE A 27 11.35 -5.40 -5.08
C PHE A 27 10.21 -6.16 -5.78
N LEU A 28 9.06 -5.53 -6.00
CA LEU A 28 7.94 -6.12 -6.71
C LEU A 28 8.20 -6.26 -8.21
N GLY A 29 9.11 -5.47 -8.77
CA GLY A 29 9.42 -5.47 -10.20
C GLY A 29 8.36 -4.77 -11.05
N ILE A 30 7.71 -3.72 -10.53
CA ILE A 30 6.62 -2.98 -11.20
C ILE A 30 7.04 -1.57 -11.59
N SER A 31 6.36 -0.98 -12.57
CA SER A 31 6.71 0.35 -13.09
C SER A 31 6.30 1.49 -12.16
N LYS A 32 6.82 2.70 -12.45
CA LYS A 32 6.41 3.95 -11.76
C LYS A 32 4.93 4.28 -11.93
N CYS A 33 4.26 3.72 -12.95
CA CYS A 33 2.85 3.93 -13.25
C CYS A 33 1.90 3.05 -12.42
N ALA A 34 2.44 2.19 -11.54
CA ALA A 34 1.65 1.40 -10.61
C ALA A 34 1.01 2.31 -9.53
N PRO A 35 -0.32 2.15 -9.30
CA PRO A 35 -1.04 2.86 -8.26
C PRO A 35 -0.40 2.69 -6.89
N ILE A 36 -0.07 3.80 -6.21
CA ILE A 36 0.53 3.79 -4.87
C ILE A 36 -0.31 2.96 -3.86
N PRO A 37 -1.66 3.02 -3.86
CA PRO A 37 -2.46 2.20 -2.93
C PRO A 37 -2.24 0.70 -3.11
N ALA A 38 -2.12 0.20 -4.35
CA ALA A 38 -1.82 -1.21 -4.60
C ALA A 38 -0.39 -1.57 -4.19
N VAL A 39 0.59 -0.70 -4.47
CA VAL A 39 1.99 -0.89 -4.07
C VAL A 39 2.13 -1.02 -2.56
N LEU A 40 1.50 -0.13 -1.79
CA LEU A 40 1.52 -0.16 -0.34
C LEU A 40 0.69 -1.31 0.22
N GLY A 41 -0.50 -1.54 -0.35
CA GLY A 41 -1.43 -2.56 0.09
C GLY A 41 -0.85 -3.96 -0.04
N ASP A 42 -0.16 -4.28 -1.14
CA ASP A 42 0.43 -5.61 -1.33
C ASP A 42 1.66 -5.83 -0.42
N MET A 43 2.48 -4.80 -0.16
CA MET A 43 3.60 -4.93 0.79
C MET A 43 3.17 -4.90 2.25
N GLY A 44 2.06 -4.22 2.58
CA GLY A 44 1.63 -3.99 3.96
C GLY A 44 2.57 -3.08 4.77
N TRP A 45 3.42 -2.30 4.10
CA TRP A 45 4.35 -1.38 4.78
C TRP A 45 3.64 -0.09 5.15
N LEU A 46 3.67 0.28 6.43
CA LEU A 46 3.18 1.57 6.88
C LEU A 46 4.05 2.71 6.32
N PRO A 47 3.44 3.89 6.06
CA PRO A 47 4.18 5.08 5.67
C PRO A 47 5.25 5.47 6.70
N VAL A 48 6.34 6.06 6.22
CA VAL A 48 7.50 6.43 7.04
C VAL A 48 7.11 7.46 8.12
N TYR A 49 6.21 8.40 7.78
CA TYR A 49 5.81 9.46 8.70
C TYR A 49 5.21 8.95 10.02
N ILE A 50 4.52 7.80 10.01
CA ILE A 50 3.93 7.22 11.24
C ILE A 50 5.04 6.89 12.24
N HIS A 51 6.13 6.29 11.74
CA HIS A 51 7.29 5.96 12.57
C HIS A 51 8.00 7.22 13.08
N THR A 52 8.22 8.21 12.21
CA THR A 52 8.94 9.43 12.59
C THR A 52 8.14 10.30 13.55
N GLN A 53 6.80 10.33 13.43
CA GLN A 53 5.92 10.98 14.39
C GLN A 53 5.99 10.31 15.76
N CYS A 54 6.00 8.98 15.83
CA CYS A 54 6.21 8.26 17.09
C CYS A 54 7.56 8.64 17.74
N ASN A 55 8.62 8.82 16.95
CA ASN A 55 9.91 9.25 17.47
C ASN A 55 9.88 10.69 18.02
N ALA A 56 9.12 11.59 17.37
CA ALA A 56 8.91 12.96 17.85
C ALA A 56 8.09 13.00 19.16
N ILE A 57 7.03 12.20 19.24
CA ILE A 57 6.25 12.06 20.48
C ILE A 57 7.08 11.45 21.60
N ARG A 58 7.95 10.47 21.31
CA ARG A 58 8.87 9.90 22.30
C ARG A 58 9.84 10.96 22.83
N LEU A 59 10.36 11.82 21.96
CA LEU A 59 11.21 12.95 22.36
C LEU A 59 10.43 13.93 23.24
N TRP A 60 9.20 14.27 22.87
CA TRP A 60 8.32 15.11 23.68
C TRP A 60 8.09 14.54 25.09
N CYS A 61 7.72 13.26 25.20
CA CYS A 61 7.55 12.61 26.51
C CYS A 61 8.83 12.66 27.36
N ARG A 62 10.00 12.49 26.73
CA ARG A 62 11.29 12.60 27.42
C ARG A 62 11.55 14.03 27.91
N LEU A 63 11.27 15.04 27.09
CA LEU A 63 11.44 16.45 27.45
C LEU A 63 10.49 16.88 28.58
N MET A 64 9.28 16.32 28.63
CA MET A 64 8.32 16.56 29.72
C MET A 64 8.80 16.05 31.08
N LYS A 65 9.61 14.98 31.09
CA LYS A 65 10.19 14.36 32.30
C LYS A 65 11.59 14.86 32.63
N MET A 66 12.14 15.75 31.81
CA MET A 66 13.52 16.21 31.94
C MET A 66 13.62 17.34 32.97
N PRO A 67 14.63 17.32 33.87
CA PRO A 67 14.87 18.42 34.80
C PRO A 67 15.18 19.75 34.10
N ASP A 68 14.72 20.87 34.67
CA ASP A 68 14.82 22.21 34.08
C ASP A 68 16.24 22.76 33.96
N ASN A 69 17.22 22.16 34.66
CA ASN A 69 18.63 22.54 34.54
C ASN A 69 19.27 22.09 33.21
N ARG A 70 18.70 21.09 32.52
CA ARG A 70 19.23 20.55 31.26
C ARG A 70 18.97 21.50 30.09
N LEU A 71 19.97 21.70 29.22
CA LEU A 71 19.84 22.56 28.04
C LEU A 71 18.65 22.18 27.15
N CYS A 72 18.45 20.88 26.86
CA CYS A 72 17.35 20.44 26.01
C CYS A 72 15.97 20.80 26.58
N ARG A 73 15.82 20.78 27.92
CA ARG A 73 14.59 21.19 28.60
C ARG A 73 14.38 22.69 28.48
N LYS A 74 15.43 23.50 28.69
CA LYS A 74 15.37 24.96 28.51
C LYS A 74 14.96 25.35 27.08
N VAL A 75 15.56 24.72 26.07
CA VAL A 75 15.20 24.95 24.66
C VAL A 75 13.75 24.55 24.38
N PHE A 76 13.28 23.45 24.98
CA PHE A 76 11.89 23.03 24.86
C PHE A 76 10.91 24.03 25.52
N CYS A 77 11.21 24.53 26.72
CA CYS A 77 10.40 25.57 27.35
C CYS A 77 10.37 26.85 26.50
N TRP A 78 11.49 27.26 25.92
CA TRP A 78 11.55 28.36 24.97
C TRP A 78 10.68 28.12 23.73
N ASP A 79 10.66 26.90 23.17
CA ASP A 79 9.79 26.54 22.04
C ASP A 79 8.30 26.56 22.42
N ILE A 80 7.96 26.17 23.66
CA ILE A 80 6.60 26.31 24.22
C ILE A 80 6.19 27.79 24.26
N GLU A 81 7.01 28.66 24.83
CA GLU A 81 6.73 30.11 24.91
C GLU A 81 6.58 30.71 23.52
N THR A 82 7.51 30.37 22.62
CA THR A 82 7.54 30.84 21.22
C THR A 82 6.33 30.35 20.42
N SER A 83 5.76 29.19 20.78
CA SER A 83 4.58 28.62 20.12
C SER A 83 3.33 29.50 20.20
N THR A 84 3.28 30.42 21.17
CA THR A 84 2.17 31.40 21.31
C THR A 84 2.24 32.49 20.24
N ARG A 85 3.44 32.81 19.74
CA ARG A 85 3.68 33.86 18.76
C ARG A 85 3.77 33.32 17.33
N TYR A 86 4.28 32.09 17.17
CA TYR A 86 4.50 31.48 15.85
C TYR A 86 3.76 30.16 15.71
N LYS A 87 3.03 30.00 14.60
CA LYS A 87 2.25 28.76 14.33
C LYS A 87 3.11 27.55 13.97
N ASN A 88 4.28 27.76 13.35
CA ASN A 88 5.11 26.70 12.76
C ASN A 88 6.24 26.17 13.68
N THR A 89 6.05 26.17 15.00
CA THR A 89 7.04 25.65 15.96
C THR A 89 6.98 24.13 16.08
N TRP A 90 8.02 23.53 16.66
CA TRP A 90 8.06 22.08 16.87
C TRP A 90 6.93 21.64 17.81
N PHE A 91 6.75 22.35 18.93
CA PHE A 91 5.70 22.09 19.91
C PHE A 91 4.29 22.24 19.34
N ASN A 92 4.02 23.23 18.47
CA ASN A 92 2.70 23.33 17.83
C ASN A 92 2.40 22.13 16.93
N ASN A 93 3.39 21.58 16.22
CA ASN A 93 3.18 20.33 15.47
C ASN A 93 2.89 19.14 16.39
N ILE A 94 3.56 19.06 17.55
CA ILE A 94 3.27 18.05 18.58
C ILE A 94 1.83 18.21 19.09
N LYS A 95 1.40 19.44 19.41
CA LYS A 95 0.01 19.74 19.82
C LYS A 95 -1.00 19.27 18.79
N THR A 96 -0.74 19.52 17.50
CA THR A 96 -1.63 19.06 16.42
C THR A 96 -1.77 17.55 16.43
N VAL A 97 -0.67 16.79 16.54
CA VAL A 97 -0.71 15.32 16.58
C VAL A 97 -1.41 14.80 17.84
N LEU A 98 -1.15 15.39 19.01
CA LEU A 98 -1.85 15.02 20.25
C LEU A 98 -3.35 15.32 20.14
N ASN A 99 -3.73 16.45 19.54
CA ASN A 99 -5.13 16.81 19.34
C ASN A 99 -5.85 15.83 18.41
N THR A 100 -5.23 15.43 17.29
CA THR A 100 -5.81 14.40 16.40
C THR A 100 -5.96 13.04 17.08
N CYS A 101 -5.19 12.79 18.15
CA CYS A 101 -5.26 11.57 18.95
C CYS A 101 -6.11 11.72 20.23
N ASN A 102 -6.80 12.85 20.44
CA ASN A 102 -7.56 13.15 21.66
C ASN A 102 -6.71 13.15 22.95
N LEU A 103 -5.42 13.47 22.85
CA LEU A 103 -4.44 13.50 23.95
C LEU A 103 -4.08 14.92 24.41
N THR A 104 -4.87 15.93 24.03
CA THR A 104 -4.61 17.34 24.34
C THR A 104 -4.50 17.61 25.86
N HIS A 105 -5.22 16.86 26.68
CA HIS A 105 -5.18 16.97 28.14
C HIS A 105 -3.78 16.69 28.73
N LEU A 106 -2.94 15.90 28.04
CA LEU A 106 -1.58 15.59 28.49
C LEU A 106 -0.59 16.75 28.34
N ILE A 107 -0.95 17.80 27.59
CA ILE A 107 -0.05 18.94 27.35
C ILE A 107 0.20 19.73 28.64
N ASN A 108 -0.81 19.84 29.50
CA ASN A 108 -0.75 20.65 30.73
C ASN A 108 -0.39 19.83 31.97
N TYR A 109 -0.21 18.51 31.84
CA TYR A 109 0.08 17.64 32.97
C TYR A 109 1.59 17.63 33.27
N SER A 110 1.96 17.82 34.53
CA SER A 110 3.35 17.64 34.98
C SER A 110 3.80 16.18 34.74
N GLY A 111 5.01 16.01 34.22
CA GLY A 111 5.47 14.76 33.58
C GLY A 111 5.60 13.52 34.48
N GLU A 112 5.27 13.62 35.78
CA GLU A 112 5.50 12.56 36.77
C GLU A 112 4.58 11.33 36.60
N ASN A 113 3.40 11.47 35.96
CA ASN A 113 2.43 10.36 35.82
C ASN A 113 2.13 9.91 34.38
N ILE A 114 2.82 10.43 33.36
CA ILE A 114 2.51 10.07 31.96
C ILE A 114 3.28 8.81 31.55
N SER A 115 2.57 7.71 31.27
CA SER A 115 3.15 6.53 30.65
C SER A 115 3.53 6.82 29.19
N THR A 116 4.83 6.80 28.88
CA THR A 116 5.32 7.04 27.53
C THR A 116 4.85 5.96 26.55
N ASN A 117 4.72 4.71 27.00
CA ASN A 117 4.22 3.62 26.17
C ASN A 117 2.76 3.82 25.80
N TYR A 118 1.92 4.21 26.76
CA TYR A 118 0.51 4.52 26.51
C TYR A 118 0.36 5.59 25.41
N VAL A 119 1.05 6.72 25.55
CA VAL A 119 0.99 7.81 24.56
C VAL A 119 1.44 7.33 23.18
N LEU A 120 2.54 6.59 23.11
CA LEU A 120 3.07 6.10 21.85
C LEU A 120 2.13 5.08 21.18
N GLU A 121 1.54 4.18 21.94
CA GLU A 121 0.58 3.20 21.42
C GLU A 121 -0.70 3.88 20.93
N THR A 122 -1.25 4.83 21.69
CA THR A 122 -2.43 5.59 21.27
C THR A 122 -2.17 6.38 19.99
N VAL A 123 -1.06 7.14 19.93
CA VAL A 123 -0.71 7.90 18.71
C VAL A 123 -0.48 6.96 17.53
N LYS A 124 0.30 5.88 17.73
CA LYS A 124 0.59 4.93 16.66
C LYS A 124 -0.68 4.27 16.14
N SER A 125 -1.56 3.79 17.02
CA SER A 125 -2.83 3.16 16.62
C SER A 125 -3.66 4.13 15.81
N LYS A 126 -3.90 5.34 16.33
CA LYS A 126 -4.69 6.35 15.64
C LYS A 126 -4.13 6.70 14.26
N CYS A 127 -2.83 6.94 14.15
CA CYS A 127 -2.20 7.22 12.85
C CYS A 127 -2.28 6.04 11.86
N VAL A 128 -2.19 4.81 12.36
CA VAL A 128 -2.34 3.60 11.53
C VAL A 128 -3.78 3.45 11.06
N ASP A 129 -4.76 3.66 11.93
CA ASP A 129 -6.18 3.56 11.61
C ASP A 129 -6.57 4.62 10.58
N ASP A 130 -6.22 5.89 10.82
CA ASP A 130 -6.45 6.99 9.87
C ASP A 130 -5.80 6.73 8.50
N PHE A 131 -4.63 6.09 8.49
CA PHE A 131 -3.97 5.69 7.25
C PHE A 131 -4.70 4.55 6.54
N LYS A 132 -5.12 3.50 7.26
CA LYS A 132 -5.86 2.36 6.70
C LYS A 132 -7.19 2.80 6.10
N ASP A 133 -7.91 3.71 6.77
CA ASP A 133 -9.17 4.27 6.28
C ASP A 133 -8.96 5.05 4.98
N ARG A 134 -7.92 5.91 4.95
CA ARG A 134 -7.56 6.65 3.74
C ARG A 134 -7.17 5.71 2.60
N TRP A 135 -6.33 4.72 2.88
CA TRP A 135 -5.91 3.72 1.90
C TRP A 135 -7.10 2.95 1.34
N SER A 136 -8.01 2.48 2.20
CA SER A 136 -9.21 1.75 1.79
C SER A 136 -10.09 2.61 0.88
N ASN A 137 -10.28 3.89 1.22
CA ASN A 137 -11.02 4.82 0.39
C ASN A 137 -10.33 5.08 -0.97
N GLU A 138 -9.00 5.25 -1.00
CA GLU A 138 -8.24 5.40 -2.24
C GLU A 138 -8.35 4.15 -3.14
N VAL A 139 -8.29 2.94 -2.56
CA VAL A 139 -8.49 1.68 -3.29
C VAL A 139 -9.89 1.61 -3.90
N ARG A 140 -10.93 1.93 -3.12
CA ARG A 140 -12.33 1.85 -3.55
C ARG A 140 -12.66 2.82 -4.67
N THR A 141 -12.13 4.04 -4.58
CA THR A 141 -12.47 5.16 -5.49
C THR A 141 -11.63 5.16 -6.77
N MET A 142 -10.45 4.53 -6.78
CA MET A 142 -9.55 4.57 -7.92
C MET A 142 -10.01 3.62 -9.05
N PRO A 143 -10.38 4.14 -10.26
CA PRO A 143 -10.93 3.30 -11.33
C PRO A 143 -9.95 2.22 -11.84
N LYS A 144 -8.64 2.50 -11.76
CA LYS A 144 -7.58 1.56 -12.17
C LYS A 144 -7.52 0.31 -11.29
N LEU A 145 -8.02 0.39 -10.05
CA LEU A 145 -8.02 -0.70 -9.07
C LEU A 145 -9.33 -1.50 -9.06
N ARG A 146 -10.07 -1.50 -10.18
CA ARG A 146 -11.37 -2.20 -10.34
C ARG A 146 -11.35 -3.67 -9.91
N THR A 147 -10.27 -4.38 -10.26
CA THR A 147 -10.07 -5.80 -9.93
C THR A 147 -9.43 -5.94 -8.56
N TYR A 148 -8.44 -5.09 -8.25
CA TYR A 148 -7.72 -5.13 -6.98
C TYR A 148 -8.67 -5.06 -5.76
N LYS A 149 -9.67 -4.18 -5.81
CA LYS A 149 -10.64 -3.99 -4.73
C LYS A 149 -11.58 -5.19 -4.52
N THR A 150 -11.65 -6.16 -5.44
CA THR A 150 -12.51 -7.34 -5.29
C THR A 150 -11.88 -8.38 -4.36
N PHE A 151 -10.55 -8.46 -4.32
CA PHE A 151 -9.83 -9.44 -3.50
C PHE A 151 -8.98 -8.83 -2.38
N LYS A 152 -8.62 -7.54 -2.47
CA LYS A 152 -7.85 -6.86 -1.42
C LYS A 152 -8.76 -6.06 -0.48
N SER A 153 -9.16 -6.69 0.61
CA SER A 153 -9.98 -6.07 1.67
C SER A 153 -9.16 -5.41 2.77
N GLU A 154 -8.00 -5.96 3.10
CA GLU A 154 -7.20 -5.54 4.26
C GLU A 154 -5.83 -4.96 3.89
N PHE A 155 -5.36 -4.00 4.68
CA PHE A 155 -3.99 -3.49 4.58
C PHE A 155 -3.01 -4.45 5.29
N SER A 156 -2.48 -5.41 4.53
CA SER A 156 -1.59 -6.47 5.04
C SER A 156 -0.66 -6.97 3.94
N THR A 157 0.49 -7.52 4.30
CA THR A 157 1.43 -8.07 3.32
C THR A 157 0.84 -9.33 2.66
N GLU A 158 0.83 -9.33 1.32
CA GLU A 158 0.25 -10.42 0.54
C GLU A 158 1.09 -11.71 0.55
N PRO A 159 0.47 -12.88 0.41
CA PRO A 159 1.17 -14.16 0.40
C PRO A 159 2.27 -14.27 -0.67
N TYR A 160 2.02 -13.73 -1.87
CA TYR A 160 2.99 -13.82 -2.97
C TYR A 160 4.26 -13.00 -2.71
N VAL A 161 4.18 -11.95 -1.90
CA VAL A 161 5.31 -11.10 -1.50
C VAL A 161 6.27 -11.85 -0.58
N LYS A 162 5.73 -12.75 0.27
CA LYS A 162 6.50 -13.53 1.25
C LYS A 162 7.10 -14.82 0.68
N ARG A 163 6.61 -15.29 -0.47
CA ARG A 163 7.05 -16.55 -1.08
C ARG A 163 8.31 -16.39 -1.93
N HIS A 164 9.07 -17.48 -2.07
CA HIS A 164 10.26 -17.57 -2.92
C HIS A 164 9.89 -17.61 -4.40
N LEU A 165 9.56 -16.45 -4.95
CA LEU A 165 9.30 -16.23 -6.38
C LEU A 165 10.49 -15.52 -7.03
N SER A 166 10.79 -15.88 -8.28
CA SER A 166 11.71 -15.11 -9.11
C SER A 166 11.18 -13.69 -9.30
N ARG A 167 12.08 -12.74 -9.63
CA ARG A 167 11.69 -11.34 -9.89
C ARG A 167 10.61 -11.25 -10.97
N VAL A 168 10.70 -12.08 -12.00
CA VAL A 168 9.78 -12.10 -13.14
C VAL A 168 8.40 -12.64 -12.72
N GLN A 169 8.35 -13.73 -11.94
CA GLN A 169 7.11 -14.28 -11.39
C GLN A 169 6.40 -13.28 -10.46
N ARG A 170 7.14 -12.66 -9.55
CA ARG A 170 6.61 -11.67 -8.61
C ARG A 170 6.07 -10.44 -9.35
N SER A 171 6.82 -9.96 -10.34
CA SER A 171 6.40 -8.85 -11.21
C SER A 171 5.12 -9.17 -11.95
N ALA A 172 4.99 -10.37 -12.52
CA ALA A 172 3.78 -10.78 -13.23
C ALA A 172 2.53 -10.71 -12.33
N LEU A 173 2.60 -11.28 -11.13
CA LEU A 173 1.51 -11.22 -10.14
C LEU A 173 1.20 -9.77 -9.72
N ALA A 174 2.23 -9.02 -9.32
CA ALA A 174 2.07 -7.64 -8.87
C ALA A 174 1.45 -6.75 -9.97
N ARG A 175 1.83 -6.97 -11.24
CA ARG A 175 1.28 -6.21 -12.38
C ARG A 175 -0.17 -6.52 -12.66
N ILE A 176 -0.57 -7.79 -12.61
CA ILE A 176 -1.99 -8.19 -12.73
C ILE A 176 -2.78 -7.56 -11.59
N ARG A 177 -2.33 -7.73 -10.34
CA ARG A 177 -3.01 -7.20 -9.17
C ARG A 177 -3.15 -5.68 -9.20
N SER A 178 -2.10 -4.96 -9.59
CA SER A 178 -2.10 -3.50 -9.62
C SER A 178 -2.73 -2.89 -10.88
N GLY A 179 -3.26 -3.69 -11.80
CA GLY A 179 -3.78 -3.22 -13.10
C GLY A 179 -2.73 -2.56 -14.00
N THR A 180 -1.48 -3.04 -13.96
CA THR A 180 -0.37 -2.57 -14.83
C THR A 180 0.15 -3.63 -15.80
N PHE A 181 -0.51 -4.78 -15.86
CA PHE A 181 -0.27 -5.77 -16.90
C PHE A 181 -0.73 -5.19 -18.26
N PRO A 182 -0.07 -5.49 -19.40
CA PRO A 182 -0.34 -4.84 -20.67
C PRO A 182 -1.55 -5.49 -21.37
N LEU A 183 -2.72 -5.38 -20.73
CA LEU A 183 -4.02 -5.76 -21.27
C LEU A 183 -4.67 -4.55 -21.95
N GLU A 184 -5.56 -4.77 -22.90
CA GLU A 184 -6.23 -3.72 -23.66
C GLU A 184 -7.01 -2.76 -22.75
N ILE A 185 -7.52 -3.22 -21.60
CA ILE A 185 -8.15 -2.33 -20.61
C ILE A 185 -7.21 -1.21 -20.12
N GLU A 186 -5.89 -1.45 -20.03
CA GLU A 186 -4.87 -0.46 -19.65
C GLU A 186 -4.17 0.14 -20.88
N GLN A 187 -3.86 -0.64 -21.91
CA GLN A 187 -3.22 -0.14 -23.13
C GLN A 187 -4.14 0.78 -23.92
N GLY A 188 -5.41 0.40 -24.09
CA GLY A 188 -6.43 1.22 -24.74
C GLY A 188 -6.68 2.55 -24.03
N ARG A 189 -6.40 2.63 -22.72
CA ARG A 189 -6.46 3.89 -21.95
C ARG A 189 -5.49 4.93 -22.48
N TYR A 190 -4.25 4.55 -22.80
CA TYR A 190 -3.25 5.47 -23.37
C TYR A 190 -3.59 5.90 -24.80
N ARG A 191 -4.46 5.16 -25.49
CA ARG A 191 -4.98 5.47 -26.82
C ARG A 191 -6.34 6.17 -26.79
N ASN A 192 -6.84 6.54 -25.61
CA ASN A 192 -8.17 7.14 -25.42
C ASN A 192 -9.34 6.29 -25.97
N ILE A 193 -9.19 4.97 -26.01
CA ILE A 193 -10.28 4.05 -26.40
C ILE A 193 -11.28 3.95 -25.23
N PRO A 194 -12.59 4.10 -25.45
CA PRO A 194 -13.62 3.88 -24.43
C PRO A 194 -13.52 2.48 -23.77
N PRO A 195 -13.72 2.32 -22.45
CA PRO A 195 -13.54 1.04 -21.76
C PRO A 195 -14.28 -0.15 -22.40
N ASN A 196 -15.49 0.06 -22.89
CA ASN A 196 -16.33 -0.95 -23.55
C ASN A 196 -15.79 -1.40 -24.93
N LEU A 197 -14.87 -0.63 -25.53
CA LEU A 197 -14.23 -0.96 -26.81
C LEU A 197 -12.80 -1.51 -26.63
N ARG A 198 -12.32 -1.68 -25.39
CA ARG A 198 -10.98 -2.22 -25.09
C ARG A 198 -11.01 -3.75 -25.11
N ILE A 199 -11.35 -4.28 -26.28
CA ILE A 199 -11.59 -5.71 -26.50
C ILE A 199 -10.28 -6.51 -26.61
N CYS A 200 -10.35 -7.79 -26.26
CA CYS A 200 -9.27 -8.73 -26.44
C CYS A 200 -9.02 -8.96 -27.94
N LYS A 201 -7.75 -8.83 -28.35
CA LYS A 201 -7.32 -9.02 -29.74
C LYS A 201 -6.87 -10.43 -30.05
N LEU A 202 -6.81 -11.29 -29.03
CA LEU A 202 -6.21 -12.62 -29.09
C LEU A 202 -7.24 -13.74 -29.10
N CYS A 203 -8.49 -13.44 -28.74
CA CYS A 203 -9.62 -14.35 -28.87
C CYS A 203 -10.73 -13.69 -29.68
N ASN A 204 -11.66 -14.50 -30.17
CA ASN A 204 -12.75 -14.04 -31.04
C ASN A 204 -14.04 -13.72 -30.26
N SER A 205 -13.99 -13.66 -28.92
CA SER A 205 -15.17 -13.46 -28.07
C SER A 205 -15.74 -12.03 -28.11
N GLY A 206 -14.99 -11.05 -28.64
CA GLY A 206 -15.37 -9.64 -28.60
C GLY A 206 -15.45 -9.04 -27.18
N SER A 207 -14.95 -9.76 -26.16
CA SER A 207 -15.02 -9.32 -24.76
C SER A 207 -13.94 -8.30 -24.41
N ILE A 208 -14.20 -7.47 -23.40
CA ILE A 208 -13.21 -6.52 -22.84
C ILE A 208 -12.02 -7.31 -22.28
N GLU A 209 -10.80 -6.90 -22.62
CA GLU A 209 -9.59 -7.55 -22.11
C GLU A 209 -9.17 -6.94 -20.77
N ASP A 210 -9.84 -7.37 -19.70
CA ASP A 210 -9.43 -7.08 -18.33
C ASP A 210 -8.77 -8.29 -17.65
N GLU A 211 -8.39 -8.12 -16.38
CA GLU A 211 -7.73 -9.17 -15.60
C GLU A 211 -8.62 -10.43 -15.47
N THR A 212 -9.93 -10.27 -15.39
CA THR A 212 -10.90 -11.37 -15.27
C THR A 212 -10.96 -12.14 -16.59
N HIS A 213 -11.14 -11.46 -17.71
CA HIS A 213 -11.10 -12.12 -19.03
C HIS A 213 -9.76 -12.82 -19.25
N PHE A 214 -8.64 -12.14 -18.96
CA PHE A 214 -7.30 -12.69 -19.13
C PHE A 214 -7.08 -13.98 -18.32
N LEU A 215 -7.46 -13.99 -17.03
CA LEU A 215 -7.23 -15.14 -16.16
C LEU A 215 -8.25 -16.26 -16.35
N ILE A 216 -9.54 -15.93 -16.54
CA ILE A 216 -10.65 -16.89 -16.40
C ILE A 216 -11.26 -17.28 -17.75
N TYR A 217 -11.46 -16.33 -18.68
CA TYR A 217 -12.35 -16.57 -19.84
C TYR A 217 -11.69 -16.60 -21.21
N CYS A 218 -10.51 -16.02 -21.38
CA CYS A 218 -9.92 -15.86 -22.71
C CYS A 218 -9.59 -17.22 -23.34
N ASP A 219 -10.28 -17.57 -24.44
CA ASP A 219 -10.14 -18.86 -25.12
C ASP A 219 -8.71 -19.16 -25.58
N ARG A 220 -7.93 -18.10 -25.86
CA ARG A 220 -6.53 -18.23 -26.27
C ARG A 220 -5.67 -18.89 -25.20
N TYR A 221 -6.06 -18.81 -23.94
CA TYR A 221 -5.31 -19.38 -22.82
C TYR A 221 -5.94 -20.64 -22.25
N THR A 222 -6.93 -21.25 -22.93
CA THR A 222 -7.63 -22.44 -22.43
C THR A 222 -6.68 -23.59 -22.10
N ASP A 223 -5.71 -23.89 -22.97
CA ASP A 223 -4.75 -24.98 -22.71
C ASP A 223 -3.85 -24.69 -21.50
N ALA A 224 -3.37 -23.45 -21.38
CA ALA A 224 -2.53 -23.02 -20.26
C ALA A 224 -3.33 -23.02 -18.94
N ARG A 225 -4.59 -22.57 -18.99
CA ARG A 225 -5.51 -22.58 -17.84
C ARG A 225 -5.84 -24.02 -17.43
N ASN A 226 -6.12 -24.91 -18.37
CA ASN A 226 -6.38 -26.33 -18.08
C ASN A 226 -5.15 -27.05 -17.49
N ARG A 227 -3.93 -26.66 -17.85
CA ARG A 227 -2.71 -27.13 -17.15
C ARG A 227 -2.67 -26.62 -15.72
N LEU A 228 -2.90 -25.33 -15.50
CA LEU A 228 -2.92 -24.73 -14.16
C LEU A 228 -3.97 -25.39 -13.24
N LEU A 229 -5.21 -25.59 -13.73
CA LEU A 229 -6.29 -26.15 -12.94
C LEU A 229 -6.06 -27.62 -12.58
N ARG A 230 -5.39 -28.40 -13.44
CA ARG A 230 -4.98 -29.77 -13.11
C ARG A 230 -4.02 -29.84 -11.92
N GLU A 231 -3.18 -28.83 -11.75
CA GLU A 231 -2.29 -28.70 -10.59
C GLU A 231 -2.98 -28.08 -9.36
N LEU A 232 -4.21 -27.58 -9.52
CA LEU A 232 -5.03 -26.95 -8.48
C LEU A 232 -6.41 -27.64 -8.39
N PRO A 233 -6.47 -28.95 -8.09
CA PRO A 233 -7.71 -29.74 -8.20
C PRO A 233 -8.82 -29.31 -7.25
N SER A 234 -8.49 -28.55 -6.19
CA SER A 234 -9.46 -28.00 -5.24
C SER A 234 -10.10 -26.68 -5.69
N ILE A 235 -9.80 -26.19 -6.90
CA ILE A 235 -10.28 -24.91 -7.41
C ILE A 235 -11.16 -25.15 -8.63
N HIS A 236 -12.46 -24.94 -8.44
CA HIS A 236 -13.47 -25.05 -9.49
C HIS A 236 -13.90 -23.66 -9.96
N ILE A 237 -13.04 -22.97 -10.71
CA ILE A 237 -13.31 -21.59 -11.16
C ILE A 237 -14.57 -21.47 -12.04
N ASP A 238 -14.95 -22.53 -12.75
CA ASP A 238 -16.11 -22.54 -13.63
C ASP A 238 -17.45 -22.53 -12.87
N GLU A 239 -17.42 -22.89 -11.58
CA GLU A 239 -18.59 -22.92 -10.69
C GLU A 239 -18.74 -21.63 -9.88
N LEU A 240 -17.76 -20.72 -9.96
CA LEU A 240 -17.70 -19.51 -9.15
C LEU A 240 -18.11 -18.27 -9.94
N PRO A 241 -18.74 -17.27 -9.28
CA PRO A 241 -18.89 -15.94 -9.86
C PRO A 241 -17.52 -15.36 -10.27
N PRO A 242 -17.43 -14.55 -11.34
CA PRO A 242 -16.15 -14.06 -11.87
C PRO A 242 -15.24 -13.41 -10.82
N ASN A 243 -15.83 -12.61 -9.91
CA ASN A 243 -15.11 -11.92 -8.84
C ASN A 243 -14.56 -12.88 -7.78
N GLU A 244 -15.24 -13.99 -7.53
CA GLU A 244 -14.79 -15.02 -6.60
C GLU A 244 -13.72 -15.89 -7.26
N ALA A 245 -13.93 -16.29 -8.53
CA ALA A 245 -12.98 -17.06 -9.32
C ALA A 245 -11.60 -16.39 -9.37
N ILE A 246 -11.53 -15.08 -9.65
CA ILE A 246 -10.26 -14.35 -9.68
C ILE A 246 -9.62 -14.25 -8.29
N THR A 247 -10.44 -14.09 -7.24
CA THR A 247 -9.96 -13.98 -5.86
C THR A 247 -9.35 -15.30 -5.40
N VAL A 248 -10.04 -16.42 -5.64
CA VAL A 248 -9.57 -17.77 -5.33
C VAL A 248 -8.29 -18.07 -6.11
N LEU A 249 -8.26 -17.78 -7.42
CA LEU A 249 -7.10 -18.03 -8.26
C LEU A 249 -5.87 -17.22 -7.82
N LEU A 250 -6.00 -15.92 -7.56
CA LEU A 250 -4.87 -15.08 -7.16
C LEU A 250 -4.34 -15.40 -5.75
N ASN A 251 -5.17 -16.00 -4.89
CA ASN A 251 -4.79 -16.45 -3.55
C ASN A 251 -4.34 -17.92 -3.47
N ALA A 252 -4.40 -18.65 -4.59
CA ALA A 252 -4.02 -20.04 -4.69
C ALA A 252 -2.49 -20.25 -4.59
N ASN A 253 -1.97 -21.28 -5.28
CA ASN A 253 -0.54 -21.45 -5.43
C ASN A 253 0.05 -20.35 -6.33
N THR A 254 0.50 -19.27 -5.69
CA THR A 254 1.08 -18.09 -6.35
C THR A 254 2.22 -18.40 -7.32
N LYS A 255 2.99 -19.48 -7.12
CA LYS A 255 4.05 -19.87 -8.08
C LYS A 255 3.44 -20.41 -9.38
N LEU A 256 2.43 -21.26 -9.28
CA LEU A 256 1.73 -21.82 -10.44
C LEU A 256 0.98 -20.75 -11.20
N VAL A 257 0.26 -19.88 -10.48
CA VAL A 257 -0.46 -18.74 -11.07
C VAL A 257 0.52 -17.79 -11.75
N ALA A 258 1.68 -17.51 -11.16
CA ALA A 258 2.71 -16.70 -11.80
C ALA A 258 3.24 -17.35 -13.09
N ASN A 259 3.50 -18.66 -13.07
CA ASN A 259 3.95 -19.39 -14.26
C ASN A 259 2.91 -19.34 -15.38
N PHE A 260 1.64 -19.52 -15.05
CA PHE A 260 0.53 -19.36 -15.99
C PHE A 260 0.50 -17.95 -16.60
N ILE A 261 0.59 -16.89 -15.78
CA ILE A 261 0.61 -15.51 -16.29
C ILE A 261 1.80 -15.29 -17.24
N LEU A 262 2.96 -15.87 -16.93
CA LEU A 262 4.16 -15.76 -17.77
C LEU A 262 4.03 -16.54 -19.09
N GLU A 263 3.45 -17.73 -19.05
CA GLU A 263 3.12 -18.51 -20.23
C GLU A 263 2.15 -17.76 -21.15
N CYS A 264 1.05 -17.26 -20.59
CA CYS A 264 0.12 -16.40 -21.32
C CYS A 264 0.82 -15.15 -21.87
N SER A 265 1.73 -14.54 -21.10
CA SER A 265 2.52 -13.41 -21.59
C SER A 265 3.42 -13.76 -22.78
N ASN A 266 3.92 -14.99 -22.88
CA ASN A 266 4.72 -15.42 -24.02
C ASN A 266 3.82 -15.64 -25.25
N ILE A 267 2.67 -16.31 -25.07
CA ILE A 267 1.65 -16.46 -26.12
C ILE A 267 1.27 -15.08 -26.67
N ARG A 268 1.07 -14.05 -25.83
CA ARG A 268 0.75 -12.70 -26.30
C ARG A 268 1.81 -12.11 -27.25
N ARG A 269 3.09 -12.31 -26.95
CA ARG A 269 4.22 -11.73 -27.73
C ARG A 269 4.37 -12.37 -29.11
N GLU A 270 3.83 -13.56 -29.31
CA GLU A 270 3.84 -14.22 -30.63
C GLU A 270 2.79 -13.62 -31.57
N PHE A 271 1.78 -12.93 -31.04
CA PHE A 271 0.62 -12.43 -31.80
C PHE A 271 0.51 -10.90 -31.84
N ILE A 272 1.20 -10.18 -30.94
CA ILE A 272 1.20 -8.71 -30.80
C ILE A 272 2.63 -8.24 -30.59
#